data_AF-A0A7X2NJZ2-F1
#
_entry.id   AF-A0A7X2NJZ2-F1
#
_cell.length_a   1.000
_cell.length_b   1.000
_cell.length_c   1.000
_cell.angle_alpha   90.00
_cell.angle_beta   90.00
_cell.angle_gamma   90.00
#
_symmetry.space_group_name_H-M   'P 1'
#
loop_
_entity.id
_entity.type
_entity.pdbx_description
1 polymer ?
#
loop_
_entity_poly.entity_id
_entity_poly.type
_entity_poly.pdbx_seq_one_letter_code
_entity_poly.pdbx_strand_id
1 'polypeptide(L)'
;MDQLYTYTTEHHPGFGEGHVEHYYGDNYCENVITDVLNALTPSDWAGQKYLGSRDRIANETFMLSSTAGSEYNISFAVNTYNREAARLEITITAPETEGYDHRLEKLKIALKNRLLPDWHQCTWLVDEQAAALCKNAYEKTFVIENNLRAFASKVLIHFLGVDWIKKAGLEKEAESVDTLKEKFIQRVSDFDNINTDFLSMTLETLVGVMFKGVTYMDDVILSRQDYTKVQAMGARQKTTGNNIAEYIKNLRTVDKRIWDDLFVPYIDDPSAFKTAVHNFIEDRNHVAHSKVLSWSAYQVILQDFEKMDSLILSADVKFEHEETADEVIQTWQVEQENDEYEQEYYRDRLADETGMDILNENEIKNWFEEVLHELFDLVYQQYHLDVCYDISDLTTPNEDEVAFTISCPAVEDGSAKIDIVAEYSIDDGLGEDSVCYIIAKDGAGREIGKAEVRFHNGNGCESEEGIMEATDNSEYDTSELDGFQDDLLAAIESLNPYPEKLNALSYENKGAVQFVADFPCEQCGKFGISIDETFLTIGRCCYCGYENELAKCERCGEMVNVDILEHGLCPSCAAYIDNQ
;
A
#
# COMPACT_ATOMS: atom_id res chain seq x y z
N MET A 1 -53.80 -45.16 19.00
CA MET A 1 -54.14 -46.57 19.27
C MET A 1 -55.43 -46.96 18.57
N ASP A 2 -56.52 -46.22 18.78
CA ASP A 2 -57.85 -46.54 18.20
C ASP A 2 -57.92 -46.50 16.66
N GLN A 3 -56.97 -45.84 15.98
CA GLN A 3 -56.83 -45.88 14.52
C GLN A 3 -56.10 -47.12 13.99
N LEU A 4 -55.34 -47.82 14.84
CA LEU A 4 -54.49 -48.96 14.45
C LEU A 4 -55.05 -50.29 14.92
N TYR A 5 -55.73 -50.30 16.08
CA TYR A 5 -56.31 -51.49 16.69
C TYR A 5 -57.68 -51.16 17.28
N THR A 6 -58.64 -52.08 17.12
CA THR A 6 -59.87 -52.11 17.92
C THR A 6 -60.01 -53.44 18.65
N TYR A 7 -60.71 -53.44 19.78
CA TYR A 7 -60.91 -54.63 20.60
C TYR A 7 -62.40 -54.91 20.77
N THR A 8 -62.84 -56.11 20.39
CA THR A 8 -64.22 -56.58 20.62
C THR A 8 -64.24 -57.69 21.65
N THR A 9 -65.18 -57.65 22.58
CA THR A 9 -65.37 -58.72 23.56
C THR A 9 -66.23 -59.81 22.95
N GLU A 10 -65.68 -61.03 22.86
CA GLU A 10 -66.39 -62.21 22.35
C GLU A 10 -66.52 -63.26 23.45
N HIS A 11 -67.70 -63.89 23.54
CA HIS A 11 -67.94 -64.94 24.51
C HIS A 11 -67.66 -66.32 23.89
N HIS A 12 -66.58 -66.98 24.30
CA HIS A 12 -66.25 -68.31 23.81
C HIS A 12 -66.88 -69.41 24.68
N PRO A 13 -67.69 -70.33 24.11
CA PRO A 13 -68.27 -71.44 24.86
C PRO A 13 -67.16 -72.34 25.43
N GLY A 14 -66.98 -72.30 26.76
CA GLY A 14 -66.00 -73.12 27.49
C GLY A 14 -64.77 -72.39 28.04
N PHE A 15 -64.48 -71.15 27.60
CA PHE A 15 -63.30 -70.38 28.04
C PHE A 15 -63.64 -69.01 28.67
N GLY A 16 -64.91 -68.58 28.64
CA GLY A 16 -65.36 -67.30 29.21
C GLY A 16 -65.32 -66.14 28.20
N GLU A 17 -65.34 -64.89 28.70
CA GLU A 17 -65.17 -63.69 27.88
C GLU A 17 -63.70 -63.54 27.45
N GLY A 18 -63.48 -63.44 26.13
CA GLY A 18 -62.19 -63.14 25.53
C GLY A 18 -62.23 -61.82 24.77
N HIS A 19 -61.08 -61.17 24.60
CA HIS A 19 -60.95 -59.99 23.75
C HIS A 19 -60.32 -60.40 22.41
N VAL A 20 -61.00 -60.07 21.31
CA VAL A 20 -60.48 -60.21 19.94
C VAL A 20 -59.92 -58.87 19.50
N GLU A 21 -58.70 -58.89 18.98
CA GLU A 21 -57.97 -57.73 18.49
C GLU A 21 -58.08 -57.66 16.96
N HIS A 22 -58.55 -56.52 16.44
CA HIS A 22 -58.65 -56.24 15.01
C HIS A 22 -57.62 -55.18 14.64
N TYR A 23 -56.74 -55.49 13.70
CA TYR A 23 -55.68 -54.61 13.21
C TYR A 23 -56.13 -53.86 11.95
N TYR A 24 -55.91 -52.55 11.91
CA TYR A 24 -56.27 -51.65 10.81
C TYR A 24 -55.08 -50.84 10.28
N GLY A 25 -53.85 -51.25 10.64
CA GLY A 25 -52.66 -50.51 10.23
C GLY A 25 -52.41 -50.51 8.73
N ASP A 26 -52.91 -51.52 7.99
CA ASP A 26 -52.89 -51.57 6.54
C ASP A 26 -53.64 -50.40 5.90
N ASN A 27 -54.91 -50.23 6.27
CA ASN A 27 -55.79 -49.14 5.81
C ASN A 27 -55.24 -47.78 6.25
N TYR A 28 -54.72 -47.70 7.49
CA TYR A 28 -54.10 -46.48 7.99
C TYR A 28 -52.89 -46.08 7.12
N CYS A 29 -51.96 -47.00 6.87
CA CYS A 29 -50.75 -46.72 6.10
C CYS A 29 -51.07 -46.41 4.62
N GLU A 30 -52.06 -47.10 4.03
CA GLU A 30 -52.52 -46.81 2.67
C GLU A 30 -53.12 -45.39 2.55
N ASN A 31 -53.91 -44.96 3.54
CA ASN A 31 -54.42 -43.59 3.59
C ASN A 31 -53.28 -42.57 3.74
N VAL A 32 -52.29 -42.83 4.59
CA VAL A 32 -51.12 -41.97 4.74
C VAL A 32 -50.37 -41.82 3.42
N ILE A 33 -50.07 -42.92 2.72
CA ILE A 33 -49.36 -42.84 1.43
C ILE A 33 -50.20 -42.11 0.38
N THR A 34 -51.50 -42.36 0.33
CA THR A 34 -52.42 -41.68 -0.60
C THR A 34 -52.42 -40.17 -0.36
N ASP A 35 -52.54 -39.74 0.91
CA ASP A 35 -52.50 -38.33 1.30
C ASP A 35 -51.16 -37.69 0.97
N VAL A 36 -50.05 -38.40 1.18
CA VAL A 36 -48.70 -37.94 0.83
C VAL A 36 -48.56 -37.77 -0.68
N LEU A 37 -48.99 -38.74 -1.48
CA LEU A 37 -48.93 -38.63 -2.94
C LEU A 37 -49.79 -37.49 -3.48
N ASN A 38 -50.96 -37.26 -2.87
CA ASN A 38 -51.82 -36.12 -3.21
C ASN A 38 -51.18 -34.77 -2.87
N ALA A 39 -50.33 -34.72 -1.85
CA ALA A 39 -49.60 -33.52 -1.45
C ALA A 39 -48.32 -33.28 -2.26
N LEU A 40 -47.78 -34.32 -2.91
CA LEU A 40 -46.60 -34.23 -3.77
C LEU A 40 -46.98 -33.83 -5.20
N THR A 41 -46.00 -33.35 -5.97
CA THR A 41 -46.25 -32.93 -7.36
C THR A 41 -46.64 -34.14 -8.22
N PRO A 42 -47.79 -34.15 -8.90
CA PRO A 42 -48.24 -35.29 -9.71
C PRO A 42 -47.29 -35.66 -10.87
N SER A 43 -46.41 -34.74 -11.27
CA SER A 43 -45.39 -35.00 -12.30
C SER A 43 -44.23 -35.86 -11.82
N ASP A 44 -44.02 -35.99 -10.51
CA ASP A 44 -42.84 -36.63 -9.95
C ASP A 44 -43.08 -38.13 -9.69
N TRP A 45 -44.34 -38.54 -9.55
CA TRP A 45 -44.76 -39.88 -9.11
C TRP A 45 -45.80 -40.49 -10.07
N ALA A 46 -45.54 -41.73 -10.50
CA ALA A 46 -46.40 -42.49 -11.41
C ALA A 46 -47.48 -43.30 -10.67
N GLY A 47 -47.24 -43.66 -9.41
CA GLY A 47 -48.22 -44.37 -8.58
C GLY A 47 -47.61 -45.09 -7.39
N GLN A 48 -48.48 -45.79 -6.65
CA GLN A 48 -48.12 -46.65 -5.54
C GLN A 48 -48.60 -48.08 -5.74
N LYS A 49 -47.91 -49.02 -5.10
CA LYS A 49 -48.31 -50.42 -5.01
C LYS A 49 -48.09 -50.93 -3.59
N TYR A 50 -49.17 -51.37 -2.93
CA TYR A 50 -49.08 -52.07 -1.66
C TYR A 50 -48.51 -53.48 -1.87
N LEU A 51 -47.50 -53.84 -1.08
CA LEU A 51 -46.74 -55.08 -1.18
C LEU A 51 -47.07 -56.10 -0.08
N GLY A 52 -48.01 -55.76 0.81
CA GLY A 52 -48.41 -56.56 1.97
C GLY A 52 -47.58 -56.27 3.23
N SER A 53 -48.03 -56.83 4.35
CA SER A 53 -47.22 -56.93 5.57
C SER A 53 -46.06 -57.90 5.32
N ARG A 54 -44.82 -57.42 5.36
CA ARG A 54 -43.60 -58.21 5.06
C ARG A 54 -42.69 -58.33 6.26
N ASP A 55 -41.90 -59.41 6.31
CA ASP A 55 -40.92 -59.76 7.35
C ASP A 55 -41.50 -60.05 8.74
N ARG A 56 -42.46 -59.26 9.21
CA ARG A 56 -43.18 -59.44 10.46
C ARG A 56 -44.62 -58.92 10.37
N ILE A 57 -45.40 -59.22 11.40
CA ILE A 57 -46.74 -58.66 11.60
C ILE A 57 -46.64 -57.16 11.81
N ALA A 58 -47.59 -56.42 11.23
CA ALA A 58 -47.74 -54.97 11.32
C ALA A 58 -46.53 -54.20 10.77
N ASN A 59 -45.98 -54.70 9.65
CA ASN A 59 -44.94 -54.05 8.89
C ASN A 59 -45.40 -53.87 7.44
N GLU A 60 -46.14 -52.79 7.18
CA GLU A 60 -46.81 -52.56 5.91
C GLU A 60 -45.85 -51.94 4.89
N THR A 61 -45.65 -52.63 3.76
CA THR A 61 -44.67 -52.20 2.75
C THR A 61 -45.37 -51.71 1.49
N PHE A 62 -44.89 -50.58 0.97
CA PHE A 62 -45.37 -49.92 -0.25
C PHE A 62 -44.18 -49.68 -1.19
N MET A 63 -44.45 -49.78 -2.49
CA MET A 63 -43.53 -49.35 -3.54
C MET A 63 -44.12 -48.13 -4.23
N LEU A 64 -43.37 -47.04 -4.27
CA LEU A 64 -43.70 -45.84 -5.03
C LEU A 64 -42.84 -45.81 -6.29
N SER A 65 -43.47 -45.66 -7.44
CA SER A 65 -42.77 -45.51 -8.72
C SER A 65 -42.75 -44.03 -9.11
N SER A 66 -41.58 -43.51 -9.44
CA SER A 66 -41.46 -42.19 -10.04
C SER A 66 -41.83 -42.22 -11.53
N THR A 67 -42.16 -41.07 -12.11
CA THR A 67 -42.39 -40.93 -13.56
C THR A 67 -41.14 -41.22 -14.39
N ALA A 68 -39.95 -41.11 -13.80
CA ALA A 68 -38.67 -41.45 -14.42
C ALA A 68 -38.29 -42.95 -14.31
N GLY A 69 -39.16 -43.79 -13.73
CA GLY A 69 -38.93 -45.23 -13.59
C GLY A 69 -38.11 -45.65 -12.36
N SER A 70 -37.68 -44.71 -11.52
CA SER A 70 -37.06 -44.99 -10.21
C SER A 70 -38.10 -45.53 -9.22
N GLU A 71 -37.74 -46.54 -8.42
CA GLU A 71 -38.62 -47.16 -7.42
C GLU A 71 -38.14 -46.88 -5.99
N TYR A 72 -39.08 -46.52 -5.11
CA TYR A 72 -38.83 -46.23 -3.70
C TYR A 72 -39.67 -47.18 -2.85
N ASN A 73 -39.03 -47.91 -1.94
CA ASN A 73 -39.74 -48.80 -1.03
C ASN A 73 -39.90 -48.11 0.33
N ILE A 74 -41.12 -48.10 0.86
CA ILE A 74 -41.45 -47.55 2.17
C ILE A 74 -42.05 -48.66 3.01
N SER A 75 -41.54 -48.86 4.22
CA SER A 75 -42.09 -49.81 5.18
C SER A 75 -42.51 -49.08 6.45
N PHE A 76 -43.69 -49.45 6.96
CA PHE A 76 -44.30 -48.89 8.16
C PHE A 76 -44.39 -49.99 9.22
N ALA A 77 -43.45 -49.98 10.17
CA ALA A 77 -43.36 -50.94 11.25
C ALA A 77 -44.05 -50.39 12.51
N VAL A 78 -45.25 -50.88 12.81
CA VAL A 78 -46.03 -50.48 13.98
C VAL A 78 -45.66 -51.35 15.17
N ASN A 79 -45.20 -50.72 16.26
CA ASN A 79 -44.87 -51.37 17.52
C ASN A 79 -45.80 -50.86 18.62
N THR A 80 -46.51 -51.73 19.31
CA THR A 80 -47.37 -51.38 20.44
C THR A 80 -46.82 -52.00 21.73
N TYR A 81 -46.89 -51.26 22.84
CA TYR A 81 -46.36 -51.66 24.14
C TYR A 81 -47.47 -51.56 25.19
N ASN A 82 -47.85 -52.70 25.75
CA ASN A 82 -48.86 -52.84 26.81
C ASN A 82 -50.21 -52.16 26.49
N ARG A 83 -50.51 -51.90 25.21
CA ARG A 83 -51.68 -51.15 24.72
C ARG A 83 -51.76 -49.68 25.18
N GLU A 84 -50.70 -49.16 25.81
CA GLU A 84 -50.63 -47.78 26.31
C GLU A 84 -49.79 -46.88 25.40
N ALA A 85 -48.78 -47.45 24.75
CA ALA A 85 -47.86 -46.71 23.88
C ALA A 85 -47.74 -47.38 22.51
N ALA A 86 -47.53 -46.57 21.48
CA ALA A 86 -47.21 -47.02 20.13
C ALA A 86 -46.00 -46.28 19.58
N ARG A 87 -45.20 -46.96 18.76
CA ARG A 87 -44.09 -46.40 18.00
C ARG A 87 -44.21 -46.85 16.54
N LEU A 88 -44.26 -45.90 15.63
CA LEU A 88 -44.14 -46.14 14.19
C LEU A 88 -42.69 -45.95 13.76
N GLU A 89 -42.12 -46.99 13.16
CA GLU A 89 -40.82 -46.95 12.52
C GLU A 89 -41.00 -46.97 11.01
N ILE A 90 -40.37 -46.03 10.32
CA ILE A 90 -40.50 -45.89 8.87
C ILE A 90 -39.12 -46.06 8.26
N THR A 91 -39.00 -47.04 7.37
CA THR A 91 -37.78 -47.23 6.57
C THR A 91 -38.10 -46.93 5.12
N ILE A 92 -37.30 -46.05 4.51
CA ILE A 92 -37.40 -45.70 3.10
C ILE A 92 -36.12 -46.16 2.41
N THR A 93 -36.25 -47.01 1.41
CA THR A 93 -35.15 -47.44 0.54
C THR A 93 -35.35 -46.80 -0.83
N ALA A 94 -34.42 -45.96 -1.23
CA ALA A 94 -34.40 -45.26 -2.51
C ALA A 94 -33.41 -45.95 -3.48
N PRO A 95 -33.52 -45.71 -4.80
CA PRO A 95 -32.53 -46.18 -5.74
C PRO A 95 -31.22 -45.41 -5.59
N GLU A 96 -30.10 -46.05 -5.92
CA GLU A 96 -28.82 -45.36 -6.05
C GLU A 96 -28.92 -44.32 -7.18
N THR A 97 -28.50 -43.08 -6.89
CA THR A 97 -28.51 -41.99 -7.86
C THR A 97 -27.17 -41.26 -7.83
N GLU A 98 -26.70 -40.83 -9.01
CA GLU A 98 -25.56 -39.91 -9.11
C GLU A 98 -26.03 -38.51 -8.71
N GLY A 99 -25.87 -38.16 -7.43
CA GLY A 99 -26.17 -36.83 -6.89
C GLY A 99 -27.33 -36.80 -5.89
N TYR A 100 -27.83 -35.59 -5.60
CA TYR A 100 -28.84 -35.37 -4.58
C TYR A 100 -30.26 -35.63 -5.09
N ASP A 101 -30.94 -36.62 -4.53
CA ASP A 101 -32.34 -36.92 -4.87
C ASP A 101 -33.33 -35.98 -4.15
N HIS A 102 -33.69 -34.88 -4.80
CA HIS A 102 -34.71 -33.93 -4.32
C HIS A 102 -36.10 -34.54 -4.16
N ARG A 103 -36.43 -35.61 -4.91
CA ARG A 103 -37.74 -36.26 -4.81
C ARG A 103 -37.84 -37.04 -3.50
N LEU A 104 -36.76 -37.73 -3.13
CA LEU A 104 -36.66 -38.41 -1.84
C LEU A 104 -36.81 -37.42 -0.68
N GLU A 105 -36.13 -36.26 -0.73
CA GLU A 105 -36.28 -35.23 0.30
C GLU A 105 -37.74 -34.78 0.47
N LYS A 106 -38.40 -34.41 -0.64
CA LYS A 106 -39.81 -34.00 -0.64
C LYS A 106 -40.71 -35.09 -0.07
N LEU A 107 -40.49 -36.35 -0.46
CA LEU A 107 -41.23 -37.50 0.05
C LEU A 107 -41.07 -37.64 1.57
N LYS A 108 -39.84 -37.61 2.08
CA LYS A 108 -39.54 -37.68 3.53
C LYS A 108 -40.25 -36.58 4.31
N ILE A 109 -40.20 -35.34 3.81
CA ILE A 109 -40.85 -34.18 4.44
C ILE A 109 -42.38 -34.32 4.41
N ALA A 110 -42.96 -34.73 3.27
CA ALA A 110 -44.40 -34.90 3.13
C ALA A 110 -44.93 -36.01 4.06
N LEU A 111 -44.23 -37.15 4.13
CA LEU A 111 -44.53 -38.24 5.08
C LEU A 111 -44.52 -37.72 6.53
N LYS A 112 -43.44 -37.06 6.94
CA LYS A 112 -43.31 -36.49 8.29
C LYS A 112 -44.46 -35.54 8.59
N ASN A 113 -44.75 -34.59 7.69
CA ASN A 113 -45.82 -33.61 7.88
C ASN A 113 -47.21 -34.26 7.98
N ARG A 114 -47.48 -35.30 7.18
CA ARG A 114 -48.76 -36.02 7.23
C ARG A 114 -48.93 -36.85 8.50
N LEU A 115 -47.85 -37.39 9.06
CA LEU A 115 -47.90 -38.23 10.26
C LEU A 115 -47.94 -37.44 11.57
N LEU A 116 -47.38 -36.23 11.60
CA LEU A 116 -47.34 -35.40 12.83
C LEU A 116 -48.71 -35.14 13.50
N PRO A 117 -49.83 -34.99 12.78
CA PRO A 117 -51.16 -34.89 13.40
C PRO A 117 -51.59 -36.16 14.15
N ASP A 118 -51.14 -37.33 13.70
CA ASP A 118 -51.53 -38.64 14.25
C ASP A 118 -50.56 -39.12 15.35
N TRP A 119 -49.34 -38.60 15.37
CA TRP A 119 -48.24 -39.06 16.23
C TRP A 119 -47.62 -37.91 17.05
N HIS A 120 -47.31 -38.18 18.32
CA HIS A 120 -46.88 -37.13 19.26
C HIS A 120 -45.51 -36.49 18.95
N GLN A 121 -44.54 -37.29 18.50
CA GLN A 121 -43.16 -36.83 18.28
C GLN A 121 -42.52 -37.59 17.12
N CYS A 122 -41.72 -36.88 16.32
CA CYS A 122 -40.89 -37.47 15.27
C CYS A 122 -39.41 -37.39 15.68
N THR A 123 -38.69 -38.50 15.56
CA THR A 123 -37.23 -38.54 15.76
C THR A 123 -36.58 -39.00 14.46
N TRP A 124 -35.72 -38.16 13.87
CA TRP A 124 -35.04 -38.41 12.60
C TRP A 124 -33.55 -38.58 12.87
N LEU A 125 -33.06 -39.81 12.79
CA LEU A 125 -31.69 -40.15 13.21
C LEU A 125 -30.80 -40.64 12.07
N VAL A 126 -31.34 -41.48 11.18
CA VAL A 126 -30.57 -42.12 10.11
C VAL A 126 -31.10 -41.63 8.77
N ASP A 127 -30.24 -40.95 8.02
CA ASP A 127 -30.54 -40.45 6.68
C ASP A 127 -29.23 -40.34 5.89
N GLU A 128 -29.02 -41.26 4.95
CA GLU A 128 -27.80 -41.32 4.14
C GLU A 128 -27.63 -40.08 3.25
N GLN A 129 -28.74 -39.53 2.75
CA GLN A 129 -28.71 -38.34 1.90
C GLN A 129 -28.32 -37.10 2.71
N ALA A 130 -28.88 -36.93 3.92
CA ALA A 130 -28.46 -35.85 4.82
C ALA A 130 -27.01 -36.04 5.32
N ALA A 131 -26.60 -37.28 5.61
CA ALA A 131 -25.23 -37.60 6.00
C ALA A 131 -24.22 -37.26 4.88
N ALA A 132 -24.57 -37.51 3.62
CA ALA A 132 -23.74 -37.12 2.47
C ALA A 132 -23.55 -35.59 2.36
N LEU A 133 -24.61 -34.81 2.62
CA LEU A 133 -24.51 -33.35 2.69
C LEU A 133 -23.58 -32.90 3.82
N CYS A 134 -23.77 -33.45 5.03
CA CYS A 134 -22.92 -33.14 6.18
C CYS A 134 -21.45 -33.49 5.90
N LYS A 135 -21.19 -34.64 5.27
CA LYS A 135 -19.83 -35.05 4.89
C LYS A 135 -19.16 -34.02 3.98
N ASN A 136 -19.83 -33.59 2.92
CA ASN A 136 -19.27 -32.61 2.00
C ASN A 136 -19.05 -31.24 2.67
N ALA A 137 -20.02 -30.78 3.47
CA ALA A 137 -19.89 -29.53 4.20
C ALA A 137 -18.73 -29.60 5.22
N TYR A 138 -18.56 -30.74 5.91
CA TYR A 138 -17.52 -30.91 6.92
C TYR A 138 -16.10 -30.78 6.33
N GLU A 139 -15.87 -31.35 5.14
CA GLU A 139 -14.59 -31.20 4.43
C GLU A 139 -14.23 -29.71 4.20
N LYS A 140 -15.21 -28.88 3.85
CA LYS A 140 -15.04 -27.43 3.67
C LYS A 140 -14.77 -26.70 4.99
N THR A 141 -15.45 -27.08 6.08
CA THR A 141 -15.22 -26.45 7.40
C THR A 141 -13.77 -26.59 7.85
N PHE A 142 -13.13 -27.73 7.55
CA PHE A 142 -11.75 -27.99 7.95
C PHE A 142 -10.77 -26.98 7.34
N VAL A 143 -10.94 -26.66 6.05
CA VAL A 143 -10.09 -25.69 5.34
C VAL A 143 -10.26 -24.30 5.93
N ILE A 144 -11.51 -23.84 6.06
CA ILE A 144 -11.82 -22.47 6.51
C ILE A 144 -11.38 -22.27 7.96
N GLU A 145 -11.61 -23.25 8.84
CA GLU A 145 -11.21 -23.19 10.23
C GLU A 145 -9.68 -23.10 10.38
N ASN A 146 -8.94 -23.83 9.55
CA ASN A 146 -7.48 -23.77 9.54
C ASN A 146 -6.96 -22.48 8.92
N ASN A 147 -7.61 -21.93 7.89
CA ASN A 147 -7.29 -20.60 7.36
C ASN A 147 -7.48 -19.53 8.44
N LEU A 148 -8.55 -19.58 9.21
CA LEU A 148 -8.77 -18.65 10.32
C LEU A 148 -7.69 -18.79 11.40
N ARG A 149 -7.30 -20.03 11.75
CA ARG A 149 -6.18 -20.28 12.68
C ARG A 149 -4.86 -19.73 12.15
N ALA A 150 -4.56 -19.96 10.87
CA ALA A 150 -3.33 -19.51 10.25
C ALA A 150 -3.24 -17.98 10.25
N PHE A 151 -4.30 -17.31 9.80
CA PHE A 151 -4.39 -15.84 9.82
C PHE A 151 -4.23 -15.30 11.24
N ALA A 152 -4.98 -15.84 12.21
CA ALA A 152 -4.86 -15.42 13.60
C ALA A 152 -3.46 -15.67 14.18
N SER A 153 -2.83 -16.78 13.80
CA SER A 153 -1.46 -17.10 14.20
C SER A 153 -0.45 -16.09 13.68
N LYS A 154 -0.52 -15.70 12.40
CA LYS A 154 0.37 -14.71 11.81
C LYS A 154 0.28 -13.37 12.56
N VAL A 155 -0.94 -12.84 12.69
CA VAL A 155 -1.20 -11.56 13.36
C VAL A 155 -0.75 -11.57 14.81
N LEU A 156 -1.13 -12.60 15.58
CA LEU A 156 -0.79 -12.67 17.01
C LEU A 156 0.71 -12.84 17.24
N ILE A 157 1.39 -13.68 16.45
CA ILE A 157 2.83 -13.89 16.60
C ILE A 157 3.60 -12.64 16.20
N HIS A 158 3.23 -11.99 15.09
CA HIS A 158 3.88 -10.76 14.63
C HIS A 158 3.82 -9.67 15.72
N PHE A 159 2.63 -9.43 16.31
CA PHE A 159 2.46 -8.31 17.25
C PHE A 159 2.73 -8.61 18.72
N LEU A 160 2.63 -9.87 19.15
CA LEU A 160 2.74 -10.26 20.57
C LEU A 160 3.84 -11.28 20.83
N GLY A 161 4.45 -11.85 19.78
CA GLY A 161 5.49 -12.87 19.86
C GLY A 161 4.96 -14.31 19.95
N VAL A 162 5.86 -15.28 19.88
CA VAL A 162 5.51 -16.72 19.87
C VAL A 162 4.80 -17.17 21.15
N ASP A 163 5.13 -16.55 22.29
CA ASP A 163 4.50 -16.81 23.59
C ASP A 163 3.25 -15.94 23.85
N TRP A 164 2.57 -15.45 22.80
CA TRP A 164 1.44 -14.52 22.91
C TRP A 164 0.36 -14.98 23.90
N ILE A 165 0.06 -16.29 23.98
CA ILE A 165 -0.98 -16.83 24.86
C ILE A 165 -0.64 -16.64 26.35
N LYS A 166 0.65 -16.46 26.69
CA LYS A 166 1.11 -16.23 28.06
C LYS A 166 1.09 -14.76 28.47
N LYS A 167 0.72 -13.85 27.56
CA LYS A 167 0.62 -12.41 27.86
C LYS A 167 -0.42 -12.16 28.96
N ALA A 168 -0.14 -11.19 29.83
CA ALA A 168 -1.05 -10.81 30.90
C ALA A 168 -2.41 -10.40 30.30
N GLY A 169 -3.50 -10.96 30.80
CA GLY A 169 -4.86 -10.76 30.28
C GLY A 169 -5.46 -11.98 29.57
N LEU A 170 -4.64 -12.96 29.18
CA LEU A 170 -5.06 -14.21 28.52
C LEU A 170 -4.89 -15.46 29.41
N GLU A 171 -4.76 -15.28 30.73
CA GLU A 171 -4.43 -16.38 31.64
C GLU A 171 -5.48 -17.51 31.64
N LYS A 172 -6.75 -17.16 31.42
CA LYS A 172 -7.85 -18.14 31.38
C LYS A 172 -7.80 -18.97 30.11
N GLU A 173 -7.54 -18.33 28.98
CA GLU A 173 -7.40 -18.96 27.67
C GLU A 173 -6.17 -19.87 27.68
N ALA A 174 -5.04 -19.42 28.23
CA ALA A 174 -3.84 -20.23 28.42
C ALA A 174 -4.11 -21.52 29.21
N GLU A 175 -4.78 -21.43 30.37
CA GLU A 175 -5.11 -22.59 31.20
C GLU A 175 -6.02 -23.59 30.47
N SER A 176 -6.96 -23.09 29.67
CA SER A 176 -7.83 -23.91 28.83
C SER A 176 -7.05 -24.65 27.75
N VAL A 177 -6.08 -23.98 27.12
CA VAL A 177 -5.23 -24.55 26.08
C VAL A 177 -4.32 -25.63 26.64
N ASP A 178 -3.65 -25.36 27.76
CA ASP A 178 -2.76 -26.33 28.42
C ASP A 178 -3.49 -27.63 28.76
N THR A 179 -4.73 -27.53 29.28
CA THR A 179 -5.57 -28.69 29.61
C THR A 179 -5.93 -29.53 28.37
N LEU A 180 -6.13 -28.90 27.21
CA LEU A 180 -6.50 -29.58 25.97
C LEU A 180 -5.28 -30.15 25.25
N LYS A 181 -4.14 -29.44 25.35
CA LYS A 181 -2.84 -29.84 24.81
C LYS A 181 -2.35 -31.16 25.38
N GLU A 182 -2.46 -31.34 26.70
CA GLU A 182 -2.11 -32.62 27.33
C GLU A 182 -2.93 -33.79 26.77
N LYS A 183 -4.24 -33.58 26.55
CA LYS A 183 -5.12 -34.62 25.99
C LYS A 183 -4.79 -34.91 24.53
N PHE A 184 -4.40 -33.90 23.75
CA PHE A 184 -4.01 -34.06 22.36
C PHE A 184 -2.74 -34.91 22.23
N ILE A 185 -1.68 -34.52 22.94
CA ILE A 185 -0.38 -35.21 22.91
C ILE A 185 -0.51 -36.67 23.38
N GLN A 186 -1.34 -36.92 24.40
CA GLN A 186 -1.63 -38.29 24.86
C GLN A 186 -2.31 -39.17 23.80
N ARG A 187 -3.12 -38.59 22.92
CA ARG A 187 -3.84 -39.33 21.88
C ARG A 187 -3.01 -39.54 20.62
N VAL A 188 -2.13 -38.58 20.29
CA VAL A 188 -1.35 -38.61 19.05
C VAL A 188 0.10 -38.26 19.37
N SER A 189 0.81 -39.21 19.99
CA SER A 189 2.19 -39.05 20.44
C SER A 189 3.18 -38.78 19.31
N ASP A 190 2.84 -39.15 18.07
CA ASP A 190 3.70 -38.92 16.89
C ASP A 190 3.88 -37.42 16.58
N PHE A 191 2.98 -36.57 17.09
CA PHE A 191 3.06 -35.10 17.02
C PHE A 191 3.55 -34.49 18.33
N ASP A 192 4.34 -35.22 19.13
CA ASP A 192 5.05 -34.61 20.26
C ASP A 192 6.04 -33.54 19.74
N ASN A 193 6.20 -32.46 20.49
CA ASN A 193 7.07 -31.30 20.16
C ASN A 193 6.62 -30.34 19.05
N ILE A 194 5.39 -30.43 18.54
CA ILE A 194 4.81 -29.32 17.76
C ILE A 194 4.12 -28.29 18.67
N ASN A 195 4.09 -27.02 18.26
CA ASN A 195 3.24 -26.03 18.93
C ASN A 195 1.77 -26.38 18.63
N THR A 196 1.06 -26.81 19.67
CA THR A 196 -0.34 -27.22 19.58
C THR A 196 -1.28 -26.18 20.16
N ASP A 197 -0.84 -24.95 20.43
CA ASP A 197 -1.65 -23.96 21.13
C ASP A 197 -2.92 -23.63 20.31
N PHE A 198 -2.77 -23.28 19.03
CA PHE A 198 -3.91 -23.09 18.11
C PHE A 198 -4.68 -24.37 17.81
N LEU A 199 -4.00 -25.52 17.75
CA LEU A 199 -4.63 -26.83 17.46
C LEU A 199 -5.49 -27.32 18.63
N SER A 200 -5.10 -26.97 19.86
CA SER A 200 -5.80 -27.35 21.09
C SER A 200 -6.90 -26.37 21.44
N MET A 201 -6.92 -25.18 20.83
CA MET A 201 -7.99 -24.20 20.97
C MET A 201 -9.24 -24.60 20.19
N THR A 202 -10.39 -24.54 20.86
CA THR A 202 -11.67 -24.53 20.16
C THR A 202 -11.80 -23.23 19.37
N LEU A 203 -12.61 -23.27 18.31
CA LEU A 203 -12.86 -22.11 17.47
C LEU A 203 -13.49 -20.96 18.28
N GLU A 204 -14.36 -21.27 19.24
CA GLU A 204 -14.96 -20.30 20.14
C GLU A 204 -13.93 -19.64 21.07
N THR A 205 -12.91 -20.40 21.50
CA THR A 205 -11.81 -19.88 22.31
C THR A 205 -10.93 -18.94 21.48
N LEU A 206 -10.59 -19.34 20.25
CA LEU A 206 -9.85 -18.52 19.31
C LEU A 206 -10.55 -17.19 19.02
N VAL A 207 -11.83 -17.26 18.68
CA VAL A 207 -12.62 -16.07 18.40
C VAL A 207 -12.83 -15.22 19.66
N GLY A 208 -12.90 -15.85 20.83
CA GLY A 208 -12.86 -15.17 22.12
C GLY A 208 -11.60 -14.34 22.30
N VAL A 209 -10.42 -14.92 22.04
CA VAL A 209 -9.13 -14.21 22.05
C VAL A 209 -9.16 -13.07 21.03
N MET A 210 -9.50 -13.37 19.78
CA MET A 210 -9.48 -12.38 18.69
C MET A 210 -10.38 -11.19 18.98
N PHE A 211 -11.63 -11.41 19.40
CA PHE A 211 -12.64 -10.36 19.49
C PHE A 211 -12.73 -9.66 20.85
N LYS A 212 -12.28 -10.32 21.92
CA LYS A 212 -12.43 -9.84 23.30
C LYS A 212 -11.12 -9.82 24.08
N GLY A 213 -10.06 -10.39 23.54
CA GLY A 213 -8.77 -10.44 24.19
C GLY A 213 -8.19 -9.04 24.40
N VAL A 214 -7.63 -8.84 25.58
CA VAL A 214 -6.95 -7.61 25.97
C VAL A 214 -5.66 -8.02 26.66
N THR A 215 -4.54 -7.52 26.16
CA THR A 215 -3.25 -7.66 26.83
C THR A 215 -3.00 -6.47 27.74
N TYR A 216 -2.22 -6.69 28.78
CA TYR A 216 -1.83 -5.66 29.73
C TYR A 216 -0.32 -5.51 29.76
N MET A 217 0.15 -4.33 30.15
CA MET A 217 1.56 -4.07 30.42
C MET A 217 2.07 -5.04 31.50
N ASP A 218 3.31 -5.50 31.37
CA ASP A 218 3.92 -6.45 32.32
C ASP A 218 4.05 -5.85 33.74
N ASP A 219 4.27 -4.54 33.82
CA ASP A 219 4.39 -3.80 35.07
C ASP A 219 3.05 -3.22 35.54
N VAL A 220 2.77 -3.37 36.84
CA VAL A 220 1.65 -2.69 37.51
C VAL A 220 2.16 -1.57 38.40
N ILE A 221 1.91 -0.32 37.98
CA ILE A 221 2.32 0.86 38.74
C ILE A 221 1.30 1.14 39.84
N LEU A 222 1.68 0.89 41.09
CA LEU A 222 0.84 1.18 42.25
C LEU A 222 1.01 2.63 42.71
N SER A 223 -0.10 3.37 42.80
CA SER A 223 -0.07 4.67 43.47
C SER A 223 0.19 4.48 44.97
N ARG A 224 0.55 5.57 45.66
CA ARG A 224 0.70 5.57 47.13
C ARG A 224 -0.57 5.12 47.84
N GLN A 225 -1.75 5.42 47.27
CA GLN A 225 -3.03 5.00 47.81
C GLN A 225 -3.26 3.50 47.61
N ASP A 226 -2.94 2.96 46.43
CA ASP A 226 -3.04 1.53 46.14
C ASP A 226 -2.12 0.72 47.02
N TYR A 227 -0.88 1.17 47.21
CA TYR A 227 0.07 0.54 48.10
C TYR A 227 -0.44 0.49 49.55
N THR A 228 -0.99 1.60 50.04
CA THR A 228 -1.60 1.67 51.38
C THR A 228 -2.78 0.69 51.51
N LYS A 229 -3.59 0.56 50.46
CA LYS A 229 -4.74 -0.34 50.42
C LYS A 229 -4.33 -1.80 50.38
N VAL A 230 -3.30 -2.16 49.61
CA VAL A 230 -2.69 -3.50 49.58
C VAL A 230 -2.15 -3.87 50.97
N GLN A 231 -1.42 -2.96 51.64
CA GLN A 231 -0.95 -3.19 53.00
C GLN A 231 -2.10 -3.39 54.00
N ALA A 232 -3.15 -2.56 53.91
CA ALA A 232 -4.33 -2.71 54.76
C ALA A 232 -5.09 -4.03 54.51
N MET A 233 -5.12 -4.52 53.28
CA MET A 233 -5.68 -5.82 52.93
C MET A 233 -4.85 -6.97 53.50
N GLY A 234 -3.51 -6.88 53.41
CA GLY A 234 -2.57 -7.86 53.95
C GLY A 234 -2.52 -7.94 55.48
N ALA A 235 -2.81 -6.83 56.17
CA ALA A 235 -2.84 -6.79 57.64
C ALA A 235 -4.09 -7.49 58.26
N ARG A 236 -5.11 -7.81 57.45
CA ARG A 236 -6.34 -8.47 57.93
C ARG A 236 -6.14 -9.99 57.98
N GLN A 237 -6.31 -10.59 59.18
CA GLN A 237 -6.09 -12.02 59.45
C GLN A 237 -6.92 -13.02 58.60
N LYS A 238 -7.91 -12.57 57.82
CA LYS A 238 -8.78 -13.42 56.98
C LYS A 238 -8.75 -13.08 55.48
N THR A 239 -7.91 -12.14 55.03
CA THR A 239 -7.82 -11.86 53.59
C THR A 239 -7.01 -12.95 52.91
N THR A 240 -7.62 -13.68 51.98
CA THR A 240 -6.91 -14.64 51.13
C THR A 240 -5.99 -13.89 50.16
N GLY A 241 -4.82 -14.45 49.85
CA GLY A 241 -3.86 -13.87 48.89
C GLY A 241 -4.50 -13.56 47.53
N ASN A 242 -5.50 -14.35 47.12
CA ASN A 242 -6.28 -14.13 45.90
C ASN A 242 -6.96 -12.76 45.86
N ASN A 243 -7.49 -12.25 46.98
CA ASN A 243 -8.15 -10.94 47.01
C ASN A 243 -7.16 -9.80 46.74
N ILE A 244 -5.91 -9.94 47.19
CA ILE A 244 -4.85 -8.96 46.95
C ILE A 244 -4.40 -9.04 45.48
N ALA A 245 -4.20 -10.26 44.97
CA ALA A 245 -3.83 -10.47 43.57
C ALA A 245 -4.89 -9.93 42.61
N GLU A 246 -6.18 -10.16 42.89
CA GLU A 246 -7.29 -9.66 42.09
C GLU A 246 -7.39 -8.12 42.14
N TYR A 247 -7.13 -7.51 43.31
CA TYR A 247 -7.01 -6.05 43.41
C TYR A 247 -5.90 -5.51 42.51
N ILE A 248 -4.71 -6.10 42.55
CA ILE A 248 -3.57 -5.67 41.73
C ILE A 248 -3.85 -5.91 40.24
N LYS A 249 -4.48 -7.04 39.87
CA LYS A 249 -4.89 -7.32 38.48
C LYS A 249 -5.83 -6.25 37.92
N ASN A 250 -6.76 -5.76 38.74
CA ASN A 250 -7.70 -4.70 38.34
C ASN A 250 -7.05 -3.33 38.16
N LEU A 251 -5.79 -3.15 38.56
CA LEU A 251 -5.01 -1.92 38.35
C LEU A 251 -4.10 -1.97 37.12
N ARG A 252 -4.09 -3.10 36.38
CA ARG A 252 -3.27 -3.24 35.19
C ARG A 252 -3.68 -2.20 34.13
N THR A 253 -2.68 -1.66 33.45
CA THR A 253 -2.88 -0.78 32.30
C THR A 253 -3.00 -1.63 31.04
N VAL A 254 -4.01 -1.35 30.23
CA VAL A 254 -4.20 -2.00 28.92
C VAL A 254 -3.01 -1.68 28.04
N ASP A 255 -2.42 -2.72 27.45
CA ASP A 255 -1.37 -2.62 26.44
C ASP A 255 -2.01 -2.62 25.05
N LYS A 256 -2.64 -3.73 24.65
CA LYS A 256 -3.35 -3.85 23.38
C LYS A 256 -4.72 -4.48 23.54
N ARG A 257 -5.69 -3.97 22.80
CA ARG A 257 -6.97 -4.61 22.50
C ARG A 257 -6.78 -5.45 21.25
N ILE A 258 -6.76 -6.78 21.39
CA ILE A 258 -6.38 -7.69 20.29
C ILE A 258 -7.18 -7.40 19.03
N TRP A 259 -8.50 -7.26 19.14
CA TRP A 259 -9.34 -6.98 17.96
C TRP A 259 -9.01 -5.64 17.32
N ASP A 260 -9.19 -4.57 18.10
CA ASP A 260 -9.18 -3.20 17.60
C ASP A 260 -7.79 -2.79 17.11
N ASP A 261 -6.74 -3.22 17.81
CA ASP A 261 -5.37 -2.79 17.56
C ASP A 261 -4.63 -3.72 16.59
N LEU A 262 -4.97 -5.03 16.53
CA LEU A 262 -4.21 -6.01 15.74
C LEU A 262 -4.94 -6.56 14.51
N PHE A 263 -6.26 -6.65 14.53
CA PHE A 263 -7.01 -7.29 13.42
C PHE A 263 -7.77 -6.29 12.56
N VAL A 264 -8.41 -5.28 13.16
CA VAL A 264 -9.20 -4.28 12.43
C VAL A 264 -8.45 -3.57 11.30
N PRO A 265 -7.15 -3.20 11.43
CA PRO A 265 -6.43 -2.55 10.33
C PRO A 265 -6.50 -3.33 9.00
N TYR A 266 -6.46 -4.66 9.09
CA TYR A 266 -6.41 -5.56 7.94
C TYR A 266 -7.78 -6.07 7.48
N ILE A 267 -8.88 -5.59 8.08
CA ILE A 267 -10.24 -6.06 7.78
C ILE A 267 -11.10 -4.88 7.33
N ASP A 268 -11.54 -4.89 6.07
CA ASP A 268 -12.28 -3.77 5.48
C ASP A 268 -13.66 -3.54 6.11
N ASP A 269 -14.38 -4.62 6.46
CA ASP A 269 -15.64 -4.55 7.22
C ASP A 269 -15.58 -5.43 8.48
N PRO A 270 -15.14 -4.87 9.63
CA PRO A 270 -15.06 -5.59 10.89
C PRO A 270 -16.40 -6.15 11.39
N SER A 271 -17.51 -5.49 11.07
CA SER A 271 -18.85 -5.91 11.52
C SER A 271 -19.34 -7.12 10.70
N ALA A 272 -19.14 -7.07 9.38
CA ALA A 272 -19.42 -8.20 8.51
C ALA A 272 -18.54 -9.41 8.86
N PHE A 273 -17.26 -9.18 9.17
CA PHE A 273 -16.35 -10.25 9.60
C PHE A 273 -16.83 -10.95 10.87
N LYS A 274 -17.18 -10.20 11.92
CA LYS A 274 -17.74 -10.77 13.16
C LYS A 274 -19.02 -11.57 12.92
N THR A 275 -19.88 -11.08 12.04
CA THR A 275 -21.14 -11.75 11.68
C THR A 275 -20.88 -13.04 10.92
N ALA A 276 -19.95 -13.02 9.95
CA ALA A 276 -19.56 -14.19 9.18
C ALA A 276 -18.94 -15.28 10.07
N VAL A 277 -18.05 -14.90 11.00
CA VAL A 277 -17.47 -15.83 11.98
C VAL A 277 -18.53 -16.48 12.84
N HIS A 278 -19.51 -15.71 13.33
CA HIS A 278 -20.60 -16.24 14.14
C HIS A 278 -21.44 -17.26 13.36
N ASN A 279 -21.87 -16.92 12.14
CA ASN A 279 -22.64 -17.82 11.28
C ASN A 279 -21.85 -19.09 10.96
N PHE A 280 -20.57 -18.93 10.59
CA PHE A 280 -19.67 -20.05 10.32
C PHE A 280 -19.58 -21.02 11.50
N ILE A 281 -19.40 -20.53 12.73
CA ILE A 281 -19.32 -21.37 13.94
C ILE A 281 -20.63 -22.15 14.15
N GLU A 282 -21.78 -21.49 14.05
CA GLU A 282 -23.09 -22.13 14.24
C GLU A 282 -23.33 -23.23 13.21
N ASP A 283 -23.06 -22.94 11.93
CA ASP A 283 -23.23 -23.88 10.82
C ASP A 283 -22.25 -25.05 10.89
N ARG A 284 -20.97 -24.76 11.17
CA ARG A 284 -19.94 -25.78 11.40
C ARG A 284 -20.32 -26.69 12.56
N ASN A 285 -20.83 -26.15 13.66
CA ASN A 285 -21.29 -26.95 14.80
C ASN A 285 -22.57 -27.75 14.49
N HIS A 286 -23.42 -27.28 13.56
CA HIS A 286 -24.56 -28.07 13.06
C HIS A 286 -24.10 -29.28 12.26
N VAL A 287 -23.14 -29.07 11.35
CA VAL A 287 -22.54 -30.11 10.51
C VAL A 287 -21.73 -31.13 11.33
N ALA A 288 -20.83 -30.66 12.21
CA ALA A 288 -19.95 -31.51 13.01
C ALA A 288 -20.72 -32.45 13.96
N HIS A 289 -21.87 -32.01 14.45
CA HIS A 289 -22.75 -32.83 15.30
C HIS A 289 -23.74 -33.70 14.51
N SER A 290 -23.55 -33.84 13.19
CA SER A 290 -24.36 -34.69 12.31
C SER A 290 -25.86 -34.40 12.40
N LYS A 291 -26.24 -33.14 12.61
CA LYS A 291 -27.66 -32.74 12.64
C LYS A 291 -28.20 -32.77 11.21
N VAL A 292 -29.46 -33.19 11.05
CA VAL A 292 -30.11 -33.35 9.73
C VAL A 292 -30.05 -32.05 8.93
N LEU A 293 -29.71 -32.17 7.63
CA LEU A 293 -29.68 -31.07 6.67
C LEU A 293 -30.67 -31.31 5.53
N SER A 294 -31.41 -30.26 5.19
CA SER A 294 -32.08 -30.18 3.89
C SER A 294 -31.13 -29.64 2.83
N TRP A 295 -31.46 -29.86 1.56
CA TRP A 295 -30.72 -29.25 0.44
C TRP A 295 -30.65 -27.73 0.56
N SER A 296 -31.78 -27.09 0.90
CA SER A 296 -31.83 -25.63 1.04
C SER A 296 -30.94 -25.12 2.17
N ALA A 297 -30.94 -25.77 3.34
CA ALA A 297 -30.08 -25.40 4.46
C ALA A 297 -28.61 -25.62 4.11
N TYR A 298 -28.29 -26.73 3.44
CA TYR A 298 -26.95 -27.00 2.94
C TYR A 298 -26.43 -25.91 1.99
N GLN A 299 -27.25 -25.42 1.06
CA GLN A 299 -26.85 -24.33 0.17
C GLN A 299 -26.57 -23.02 0.92
N VAL A 300 -27.35 -22.69 1.96
CA VAL A 300 -27.10 -21.52 2.81
C VAL A 300 -25.77 -21.68 3.55
N ILE A 301 -25.53 -22.85 4.16
CA ILE A 301 -24.28 -23.17 4.85
C ILE A 301 -23.07 -23.00 3.91
N LEU A 302 -23.16 -23.48 2.67
CA LEU A 302 -22.08 -23.32 1.70
C LEU A 302 -21.80 -21.84 1.37
N GLN A 303 -22.83 -21.02 1.27
CA GLN A 303 -22.68 -19.58 1.03
C GLN A 303 -22.04 -18.88 2.23
N ASP A 304 -22.45 -19.23 3.45
CA ASP A 304 -21.83 -18.69 4.67
C ASP A 304 -20.36 -19.12 4.78
N PHE A 305 -20.02 -20.33 4.35
CA PHE A 305 -18.64 -20.82 4.28
C PHE A 305 -17.79 -20.05 3.26
N GLU A 306 -18.28 -19.90 2.02
CA GLU A 306 -17.59 -19.12 0.97
C GLU A 306 -17.36 -17.67 1.40
N LYS A 307 -18.38 -17.07 2.04
CA LYS A 307 -18.29 -15.72 2.59
C LYS A 307 -17.23 -15.61 3.69
N MET A 308 -17.17 -16.56 4.61
CA MET A 308 -16.15 -16.56 5.65
C MET A 308 -14.73 -16.72 5.08
N ASP A 309 -14.55 -17.64 4.13
CA ASP A 309 -13.25 -17.92 3.50
C ASP A 309 -12.71 -16.70 2.75
N SER A 310 -13.54 -16.09 1.89
CA SER A 310 -13.20 -14.87 1.16
C SER A 310 -12.78 -13.71 2.07
N LEU A 311 -13.46 -13.53 3.20
CA LEU A 311 -13.11 -12.50 4.17
C LEU A 311 -11.76 -12.77 4.85
N ILE A 312 -11.42 -14.04 5.14
CA ILE A 312 -10.11 -14.40 5.69
C ILE A 312 -9.02 -14.13 4.68
N LEU A 313 -9.18 -14.62 3.44
CA LEU A 313 -8.18 -14.49 2.40
C LEU A 313 -7.90 -13.01 2.08
N SER A 314 -8.95 -12.19 2.01
CA SER A 314 -8.79 -10.74 1.82
C SER A 314 -8.00 -10.09 2.96
N ALA A 315 -8.26 -10.48 4.20
CA ALA A 315 -7.57 -9.93 5.36
C ALA A 315 -6.11 -10.40 5.43
N ASP A 316 -5.85 -11.67 5.08
CA ASP A 316 -4.50 -12.25 5.04
C ASP A 316 -3.62 -11.57 3.98
N VAL A 317 -4.16 -11.37 2.77
CA VAL A 317 -3.46 -10.65 1.69
C VAL A 317 -3.10 -9.23 2.11
N LYS A 318 -4.04 -8.53 2.76
CA LYS A 318 -3.81 -7.16 3.23
C LYS A 318 -2.74 -7.11 4.33
N PHE A 319 -2.76 -8.08 5.25
CA PHE A 319 -1.73 -8.22 6.28
C PHE A 319 -0.34 -8.43 5.68
N GLU A 320 -0.17 -9.38 4.75
CA GLU A 320 1.14 -9.67 4.14
C GLU A 320 1.69 -8.49 3.32
N HIS A 321 0.80 -7.71 2.69
CA HIS A 321 1.18 -6.51 1.95
C HIS A 321 1.63 -5.37 2.88
N GLU A 322 0.95 -5.16 4.00
CA GLU A 322 1.27 -4.06 4.93
C GLU A 322 2.41 -4.40 5.89
N GLU A 323 2.52 -5.65 6.32
CA GLU A 323 3.55 -6.17 7.22
C GLU A 323 4.51 -7.12 6.49
N THR A 324 5.08 -6.63 5.38
CA THR A 324 5.98 -7.43 4.53
C THR A 324 7.24 -7.84 5.31
N ALA A 325 7.59 -9.12 5.22
CA ALA A 325 8.77 -9.67 5.89
C ALA A 325 10.07 -9.05 5.38
N ASP A 326 11.04 -8.86 6.29
CA ASP A 326 12.35 -8.30 5.99
C ASP A 326 13.07 -9.07 4.87
N GLU A 327 12.92 -10.40 4.81
CA GLU A 327 13.52 -11.24 3.77
C GLU A 327 12.96 -10.96 2.37
N VAL A 328 11.67 -10.62 2.29
CA VAL A 328 11.04 -10.25 1.01
C VAL A 328 11.55 -8.89 0.55
N ILE A 329 11.65 -7.92 1.47
CA ILE A 329 12.25 -6.60 1.19
C ILE A 329 13.71 -6.76 0.74
N GLN A 330 14.49 -7.59 1.44
CA GLN A 330 15.88 -7.88 1.06
C GLN A 330 15.98 -8.54 -0.31
N THR A 331 15.03 -9.44 -0.65
CA THR A 331 15.00 -10.06 -1.99
C THR A 331 14.80 -9.00 -3.07
N TRP A 332 13.85 -8.08 -2.89
CA TRP A 332 13.63 -6.98 -3.85
C TRP A 332 14.84 -6.06 -3.97
N GLN A 333 15.51 -5.76 -2.86
CA GLN A 333 16.75 -4.96 -2.88
C GLN A 333 17.85 -5.64 -3.69
N VAL A 334 18.06 -6.95 -3.48
CA VAL A 334 19.06 -7.72 -4.23
C VAL A 334 18.70 -7.82 -5.71
N GLU A 335 17.42 -7.99 -6.05
CA GLU A 335 16.96 -8.00 -7.45
C GLU A 335 17.22 -6.66 -8.12
N GLN A 336 16.89 -5.54 -7.46
CA GLN A 336 17.17 -4.20 -7.97
C GLN A 336 18.67 -3.95 -8.17
N GLU A 337 19.50 -4.28 -7.17
CA GLU A 337 20.96 -4.15 -7.27
C GLU A 337 21.53 -4.98 -8.45
N ASN A 338 20.97 -6.16 -8.71
CA ASN A 338 21.39 -7.00 -9.83
C ASN A 338 20.97 -6.40 -11.18
N ASP A 339 19.75 -5.86 -11.29
CA ASP A 339 19.26 -5.20 -12.50
C ASP A 339 20.11 -3.94 -12.84
N GLU A 340 20.45 -3.14 -11.83
CA GLU A 340 21.33 -1.97 -11.98
C GLU A 340 22.74 -2.40 -12.45
N TYR A 341 23.31 -3.45 -11.84
CA TYR A 341 24.60 -4.01 -12.25
C TYR A 341 24.59 -4.55 -13.68
N GLU A 342 23.52 -5.24 -14.10
CA GLU A 342 23.40 -5.75 -15.47
C GLU A 342 23.30 -4.63 -16.51
N GLN A 343 22.59 -3.54 -16.19
CA GLN A 343 22.51 -2.36 -17.05
C GLN A 343 23.87 -1.66 -17.18
N GLU A 344 24.57 -1.43 -16.07
CA GLU A 344 25.88 -0.78 -16.09
C GLU A 344 26.91 -1.64 -16.85
N TYR A 345 26.93 -2.95 -16.60
CA TYR A 345 27.75 -3.90 -17.36
C TYR A 345 27.47 -3.87 -18.86
N TYR A 346 26.19 -3.74 -19.25
CA TYR A 346 25.81 -3.64 -20.66
C TYR A 346 26.32 -2.35 -21.30
N ARG A 347 26.19 -1.21 -20.60
CA ARG A 347 26.67 0.10 -21.06
C ARG A 347 28.19 0.11 -21.23
N ASP A 348 28.93 -0.38 -20.24
CA ASP A 348 30.39 -0.48 -20.29
C ASP A 348 30.85 -1.33 -21.48
N ARG A 349 30.26 -2.52 -21.64
CA ARG A 349 30.59 -3.42 -22.74
C ARG A 349 30.26 -2.82 -24.10
N LEU A 350 29.13 -2.12 -24.22
CA LEU A 350 28.71 -1.46 -25.45
C LEU A 350 29.70 -0.35 -25.84
N ALA A 351 30.09 0.50 -24.88
CA ALA A 351 31.09 1.56 -25.09
C ALA A 351 32.46 0.98 -25.48
N ASP A 352 32.96 -0.01 -24.74
CA ASP A 352 34.28 -0.64 -24.96
C ASP A 352 34.41 -1.32 -26.32
N GLU A 353 33.38 -2.04 -26.77
CA GLU A 353 33.42 -2.82 -28.01
C GLU A 353 33.15 -1.97 -29.27
N THR A 354 32.31 -0.94 -29.17
CA THR A 354 31.93 -0.09 -30.32
C THR A 354 32.77 1.17 -30.44
N GLY A 355 33.36 1.64 -29.34
CA GLY A 355 34.12 2.88 -29.26
C GLY A 355 33.27 4.15 -29.25
N MET A 356 31.96 4.04 -29.02
CA MET A 356 31.09 5.19 -28.76
C MET A 356 31.16 5.60 -27.28
N ASP A 357 30.85 6.86 -27.00
CA ASP A 357 30.70 7.32 -25.62
C ASP A 357 29.30 6.99 -25.11
N ILE A 358 29.21 6.37 -23.93
CA ILE A 358 27.96 6.14 -23.22
C ILE A 358 28.09 6.78 -21.85
N LEU A 359 27.65 8.03 -21.75
CA LEU A 359 27.82 8.82 -20.54
C LEU A 359 26.63 8.60 -19.59
N ASN A 360 26.91 8.52 -18.29
CA ASN A 360 25.88 8.61 -17.25
C ASN A 360 25.52 10.07 -16.95
N GLU A 361 24.46 10.30 -16.16
CA GLU A 361 23.99 11.64 -15.77
C GLU A 361 25.11 12.58 -15.28
N ASN A 362 26.02 12.08 -14.43
CA ASN A 362 27.10 12.90 -13.87
C ASN A 362 28.17 13.25 -14.91
N GLU A 363 28.49 12.32 -15.81
CA GLU A 363 29.46 12.53 -16.88
C GLU A 363 28.94 13.55 -17.89
N ILE A 364 27.65 13.47 -18.26
CA ILE A 364 26.98 14.44 -19.12
C ILE A 364 27.00 15.82 -18.46
N LYS A 365 26.68 15.90 -17.16
CA LYS A 365 26.72 17.15 -16.41
C LYS A 365 28.13 17.76 -16.39
N ASN A 366 29.16 16.95 -16.11
CA ASN A 366 30.55 17.41 -16.10
C ASN A 366 30.96 17.96 -17.47
N TRP A 367 30.53 17.32 -18.56
CA TRP A 367 30.80 17.82 -19.91
C TRP A 367 30.14 19.19 -20.14
N PHE A 368 28.87 19.38 -19.77
CA PHE A 368 28.22 20.69 -19.85
C PHE A 368 28.93 21.77 -19.00
N GLU A 369 29.41 21.40 -17.82
CA GLU A 369 30.19 22.28 -16.96
C GLU A 369 31.53 22.67 -17.61
N GLU A 370 32.23 21.73 -18.25
CA GLU A 370 33.45 22.01 -19.02
C GLU A 370 33.19 23.01 -20.15
N VAL A 371 32.11 22.84 -20.90
CA VAL A 371 31.70 23.78 -21.96
C VAL A 371 31.45 25.19 -21.40
N LEU A 372 30.77 25.29 -20.25
CA LEU A 372 30.53 26.57 -19.58
C LEU A 372 31.83 27.18 -19.03
N HIS A 373 32.74 26.36 -18.52
CA HIS A 373 34.07 26.78 -18.08
C HIS A 373 34.90 27.37 -19.23
N GLU A 374 34.87 26.77 -20.42
CA GLU A 374 35.56 27.30 -21.60
C GLU A 374 35.02 28.68 -22.02
N LEU A 375 33.69 28.86 -21.97
CA LEU A 375 33.06 30.17 -22.22
C LEU A 375 33.50 31.21 -21.18
N PHE A 376 33.53 30.84 -19.89
CA PHE A 376 34.03 31.72 -18.84
C PHE A 376 35.48 32.12 -19.08
N ASP A 377 36.35 31.15 -19.39
CA ASP A 377 37.77 31.40 -19.64
C ASP A 377 37.98 32.36 -20.82
N LEU A 378 37.17 32.26 -21.88
CA LEU A 378 37.20 33.19 -22.99
C LEU A 378 36.94 34.64 -22.53
N VAL A 379 35.84 34.85 -21.81
CA VAL A 379 35.43 36.18 -21.30
C VAL A 379 36.46 36.70 -20.30
N TYR A 380 36.89 35.85 -19.38
CA TYR A 380 37.86 36.19 -18.35
C TYR A 380 39.19 36.60 -18.99
N GLN A 381 39.76 35.80 -19.89
CA GLN A 381 41.02 36.13 -20.57
C GLN A 381 40.97 37.46 -21.30
N GLN A 382 39.83 37.80 -21.90
CA GLN A 382 39.67 39.05 -22.66
C GLN A 382 39.50 40.29 -21.76
N TYR A 383 38.75 40.20 -20.67
CA TYR A 383 38.30 41.39 -19.92
C TYR A 383 38.79 41.49 -18.47
N HIS A 384 39.32 40.44 -17.84
CA HIS A 384 39.66 40.49 -16.39
C HIS A 384 40.71 41.53 -15.98
N LEU A 385 41.56 41.97 -16.92
CA LEU A 385 42.55 43.05 -16.68
C LEU A 385 42.06 44.42 -17.11
N ASP A 386 40.93 44.51 -17.82
CA ASP A 386 40.34 45.80 -18.18
C ASP A 386 39.50 46.30 -17.01
N VAL A 387 40.04 47.30 -16.31
CA VAL A 387 39.41 48.01 -15.19
C VAL A 387 38.04 48.64 -15.52
N CYS A 388 37.63 48.66 -16.80
CA CYS A 388 36.28 49.07 -17.20
C CYS A 388 35.20 48.02 -16.92
N TYR A 389 35.61 46.80 -16.56
CA TYR A 389 34.73 45.68 -16.25
C TYR A 389 35.13 45.00 -14.94
N ASP A 390 34.16 44.35 -14.29
CA ASP A 390 34.36 43.46 -13.15
C ASP A 390 33.63 42.14 -13.44
N ILE A 391 34.32 41.02 -13.22
CA ILE A 391 33.83 39.67 -13.54
C ILE A 391 33.81 38.86 -12.25
N SER A 392 32.66 38.27 -11.92
CA SER A 392 32.56 37.39 -10.75
C SER A 392 33.29 36.07 -10.97
N ASP A 393 33.58 35.36 -9.88
CA ASP A 393 34.00 33.97 -9.96
C ASP A 393 32.90 33.12 -10.64
N LEU A 394 33.33 32.05 -11.33
CA LEU A 394 32.44 31.05 -11.89
C LEU A 394 31.93 30.14 -10.77
N THR A 395 30.61 30.03 -10.66
CA THR A 395 29.93 29.10 -9.76
C THR A 395 29.28 27.98 -10.55
N THR A 396 29.30 26.76 -10.01
CA THR A 396 28.55 25.63 -10.54
C THR A 396 27.06 25.93 -10.38
N PRO A 397 26.30 26.13 -11.46
CA PRO A 397 24.91 26.53 -11.35
C PRO A 397 24.08 25.32 -10.89
N ASN A 398 23.31 25.50 -9.81
CA ASN A 398 22.08 24.73 -9.64
C ASN A 398 20.97 25.41 -10.46
N GLU A 399 19.86 24.71 -10.76
CA GLU A 399 18.77 25.22 -11.62
C GLU A 399 18.45 26.71 -11.37
N ASP A 400 18.42 27.50 -12.45
CA ASP A 400 18.15 28.96 -12.48
C ASP A 400 19.18 29.89 -11.79
N GLU A 401 20.32 29.37 -11.33
CA GLU A 401 21.37 30.20 -10.74
C GLU A 401 22.30 30.82 -11.80
N VAL A 402 22.78 32.03 -11.50
CA VAL A 402 23.76 32.73 -12.34
C VAL A 402 25.12 32.04 -12.19
N ALA A 403 25.67 31.57 -13.32
CA ALA A 403 26.99 30.97 -13.38
C ALA A 403 28.10 32.00 -13.12
N PHE A 404 28.02 33.15 -13.81
CA PHE A 404 28.91 34.29 -13.57
C PHE A 404 28.28 35.59 -14.11
N THR A 405 28.76 36.72 -13.59
CA THR A 405 28.29 38.06 -13.96
C THR A 405 29.44 38.90 -14.49
N ILE A 406 29.20 39.63 -15.58
CA ILE A 406 30.05 40.73 -16.06
C ILE A 406 29.37 42.04 -15.72
N SER A 407 30.05 42.98 -15.07
CA SER A 407 29.49 44.28 -14.70
C SER A 407 30.40 45.45 -15.07
N CYS A 408 29.82 46.64 -15.24
CA CYS A 408 30.56 47.87 -15.52
C CYS A 408 30.63 48.77 -14.27
N PRO A 409 31.80 48.95 -13.63
CA PRO A 409 31.95 49.77 -12.43
C PRO A 409 31.65 51.27 -12.61
N ALA A 410 31.60 51.76 -13.86
CA ALA A 410 31.24 53.14 -14.15
C ALA A 410 29.79 53.47 -13.74
N VAL A 411 28.91 52.48 -13.69
CA VAL A 411 27.47 52.62 -13.40
C VAL A 411 27.16 52.13 -11.99
N GLU A 412 26.92 53.05 -11.05
CA GLU A 412 26.78 52.73 -9.61
C GLU A 412 25.49 52.02 -9.21
N ASP A 413 24.43 52.14 -10.01
CA ASP A 413 23.12 51.55 -9.67
C ASP A 413 23.07 50.03 -9.88
N GLY A 414 24.16 49.43 -10.37
CA GLY A 414 24.29 48.00 -10.62
C GLY A 414 23.48 47.49 -11.82
N SER A 415 22.90 48.39 -12.63
CA SER A 415 22.08 48.02 -13.78
C SER A 415 22.89 47.58 -15.00
N ALA A 416 24.13 48.08 -15.13
CA ALA A 416 25.02 47.72 -16.22
C ALA A 416 25.77 46.42 -15.92
N LYS A 417 25.03 45.31 -16.05
CA LYS A 417 25.56 43.96 -15.90
C LYS A 417 24.93 42.98 -16.90
N ILE A 418 25.65 41.89 -17.14
CA ILE A 418 25.22 40.72 -17.89
C ILE A 418 25.40 39.51 -16.99
N ASP A 419 24.32 38.78 -16.74
CA ASP A 419 24.30 37.53 -15.99
C ASP A 419 24.26 36.36 -16.97
N ILE A 420 25.19 35.42 -16.85
CA ILE A 420 25.20 34.17 -17.62
C ILE A 420 24.54 33.08 -16.78
N VAL A 421 23.55 32.39 -17.36
CA VAL A 421 22.77 31.32 -16.71
C VAL A 421 22.90 30.06 -17.55
N ALA A 422 23.01 28.90 -16.91
CA ALA A 422 22.96 27.59 -17.58
C ALA A 422 21.78 26.77 -17.05
N GLU A 423 20.98 26.22 -17.96
CA GLU A 423 19.81 25.39 -17.64
C GLU A 423 20.03 24.00 -18.25
N TYR A 424 20.03 22.95 -17.41
CA TYR A 424 20.31 21.58 -17.81
C TYR A 424 19.02 20.74 -17.95
N SER A 425 18.96 19.91 -18.98
CA SER A 425 17.99 18.83 -19.15
C SER A 425 18.76 17.57 -19.51
N ILE A 426 19.00 16.69 -18.53
CA ILE A 426 19.83 15.50 -18.70
C ILE A 426 18.93 14.26 -18.79
N ASP A 427 19.12 13.48 -19.85
CA ASP A 427 18.61 12.12 -20.02
C ASP A 427 19.81 11.25 -20.45
N ASP A 428 20.19 10.32 -19.59
CA ASP A 428 21.34 9.43 -19.80
C ASP A 428 20.94 8.09 -20.42
N GLY A 429 19.70 7.95 -20.90
CA GLY A 429 19.25 6.78 -21.67
C GLY A 429 20.09 6.53 -22.93
N LEU A 430 20.12 5.28 -23.40
CA LEU A 430 20.81 4.92 -24.64
C LEU A 430 20.07 5.51 -25.85
N GLY A 431 20.76 6.31 -26.66
CA GLY A 431 20.16 7.00 -27.81
C GLY A 431 19.26 8.17 -27.42
N GLU A 432 19.33 8.64 -26.18
CA GLU A 432 18.59 9.81 -25.71
C GLU A 432 19.47 11.07 -25.78
N ASP A 433 18.79 12.22 -25.73
CA ASP A 433 19.42 13.54 -25.85
C ASP A 433 19.41 14.29 -24.53
N SER A 434 20.56 14.84 -24.19
CA SER A 434 20.72 15.81 -23.12
C SER A 434 21.00 17.20 -23.68
N VAL A 435 20.44 18.24 -23.08
CA VAL A 435 20.54 19.63 -23.55
C VAL A 435 20.92 20.58 -22.42
N CYS A 436 21.82 21.50 -22.71
CA CYS A 436 22.19 22.64 -21.87
C CYS A 436 21.89 23.94 -22.62
N TYR A 437 21.11 24.81 -21.99
CA TYR A 437 20.86 26.16 -22.50
C TYR A 437 21.72 27.17 -21.77
N ILE A 438 22.61 27.83 -22.50
CA ILE A 438 23.42 28.93 -21.97
C ILE A 438 22.77 30.24 -22.39
N ILE A 439 22.37 31.05 -21.42
CA ILE A 439 21.56 32.24 -21.61
C ILE A 439 22.25 33.44 -21.00
N ALA A 440 22.43 34.49 -21.80
CA ALA A 440 22.88 35.79 -21.30
C ALA A 440 21.67 36.68 -21.02
N LYS A 441 21.63 37.30 -19.83
CA LYS A 441 20.55 38.18 -19.37
C LYS A 441 21.10 39.55 -18.98
N ASP A 442 20.41 40.63 -19.36
CA ASP A 442 20.77 42.00 -18.92
C ASP A 442 20.43 42.25 -17.44
N GLY A 443 20.84 43.38 -16.89
CA GLY A 443 20.54 43.77 -15.50
C GLY A 443 19.04 43.92 -15.16
N ALA A 444 18.15 43.91 -16.16
CA ALA A 444 16.69 43.87 -15.99
C ALA A 444 16.10 42.45 -16.14
N GLY A 445 16.96 41.43 -16.32
CA GLY A 445 16.59 40.03 -16.49
C GLY A 445 16.11 39.67 -17.89
N ARG A 446 16.35 40.52 -18.90
CA ARG A 446 15.95 40.25 -20.30
C ARG A 446 17.03 39.45 -21.00
N GLU A 447 16.61 38.42 -21.73
CA GLU A 447 17.49 37.63 -22.58
C GLU A 447 18.09 38.50 -23.69
N ILE A 448 19.42 38.52 -23.75
CA ILE A 448 20.20 39.21 -24.78
C ILE A 448 20.79 38.23 -25.80
N GLY A 449 20.93 36.95 -25.43
CA GLY A 449 21.38 35.87 -26.29
C GLY A 449 21.17 34.52 -25.62
N LYS A 450 21.08 33.47 -26.43
CA LYS A 450 20.90 32.08 -25.98
C LYS A 450 21.60 31.14 -26.95
N ALA A 451 22.26 30.12 -26.41
CA ALA A 451 22.82 29.00 -27.15
C ALA A 451 22.29 27.67 -26.61
N GLU A 452 21.99 26.74 -27.51
CA GLU A 452 21.75 25.33 -27.21
C GLU A 452 23.04 24.52 -27.37
N VAL A 453 23.40 23.75 -26.34
CA VAL A 453 24.47 22.76 -26.37
C VAL A 453 23.84 21.40 -26.13
N ARG A 454 24.14 20.41 -26.98
CA ARG A 454 23.49 19.10 -26.93
C ARG A 454 24.52 17.97 -26.89
N PHE A 455 24.22 16.96 -26.08
CA PHE A 455 24.89 15.67 -26.11
C PHE A 455 23.87 14.59 -26.48
N HIS A 456 24.20 13.75 -27.46
CA HIS A 456 23.44 12.57 -27.81
C HIS A 456 24.17 11.33 -27.33
N ASN A 457 23.51 10.48 -26.55
CA ASN A 457 24.12 9.29 -25.98
C ASN A 457 24.17 8.15 -27.01
N GLY A 458 25.24 7.37 -27.02
CA GLY A 458 25.35 6.22 -27.93
C GLY A 458 24.30 5.13 -27.68
N ASN A 459 23.99 4.33 -28.72
CA ASN A 459 23.09 3.18 -28.62
C ASN A 459 23.56 2.02 -29.50
N GLY A 460 23.24 0.80 -29.10
CA GLY A 460 23.57 -0.39 -29.86
C GLY A 460 22.94 -1.65 -29.32
N CYS A 461 23.28 -2.77 -29.96
CA CYS A 461 22.78 -4.08 -29.57
C CYS A 461 23.82 -5.18 -29.80
N GLU A 462 23.64 -6.32 -29.14
CA GLU A 462 24.48 -7.49 -29.38
C GLU A 462 24.07 -8.18 -30.68
N SER A 463 25.05 -8.43 -31.55
CA SER A 463 24.84 -9.11 -32.84
C SER A 463 24.70 -10.63 -32.68
N GLU A 464 24.33 -11.32 -33.76
CA GLU A 464 24.26 -12.79 -33.77
C GLU A 464 25.62 -13.47 -33.46
N GLU A 465 26.73 -12.75 -33.62
CA GLU A 465 28.08 -13.24 -33.32
C GLU A 465 28.49 -12.99 -31.86
N GLY A 466 27.63 -12.36 -31.04
CA GLY A 466 27.90 -12.05 -29.63
C GLY A 466 28.86 -10.88 -29.45
N ILE A 467 28.91 -9.96 -30.41
CA ILE A 467 29.72 -8.73 -30.37
C ILE A 467 28.76 -7.56 -30.37
N MET A 468 29.07 -6.51 -29.61
CA MET A 468 28.23 -5.31 -29.57
C MET A 468 28.39 -4.49 -30.86
N GLU A 469 27.28 -4.06 -31.44
CA GLU A 469 27.23 -3.23 -32.65
C GLU A 469 26.50 -1.92 -32.39
N ALA A 470 27.09 -0.82 -32.83
CA ALA A 470 26.49 0.50 -32.76
C ALA A 470 25.28 0.61 -33.69
N THR A 471 24.14 1.00 -33.14
CA THR A 471 22.97 1.42 -33.92
C THR A 471 22.88 2.93 -34.04
N ASP A 472 23.35 3.64 -33.01
CA ASP A 472 23.42 5.09 -32.94
C ASP A 472 24.73 5.53 -32.27
N ASN A 473 25.42 6.52 -32.82
CA ASN A 473 26.71 6.95 -32.28
C ASN A 473 26.53 8.18 -31.40
N SER A 474 27.37 8.31 -30.37
CA SER A 474 27.39 9.52 -29.55
C SER A 474 27.76 10.77 -30.36
N GLU A 475 27.13 11.89 -30.03
CA GLU A 475 27.36 13.19 -30.70
C GLU A 475 27.46 14.33 -29.68
N TYR A 476 28.44 15.21 -29.90
CA TYR A 476 28.64 16.44 -29.13
C TYR A 476 28.38 17.64 -30.04
N ASP A 477 27.33 18.40 -29.76
CA ASP A 477 26.96 19.58 -30.54
C ASP A 477 27.09 20.85 -29.69
N THR A 478 28.10 21.65 -30.03
CA THR A 478 28.36 22.97 -29.45
C THR A 478 28.25 24.07 -30.50
N SER A 479 27.64 23.80 -31.65
CA SER A 479 27.71 24.67 -32.84
C SER A 479 27.08 26.05 -32.65
N GLU A 480 26.09 26.20 -31.78
CA GLU A 480 25.47 27.48 -31.48
C GLU A 480 26.34 28.42 -30.61
N LEU A 481 27.38 27.89 -29.94
CA LEU A 481 28.24 28.69 -29.07
C LEU A 481 29.03 29.74 -29.82
N ASP A 482 29.52 29.45 -31.02
CA ASP A 482 30.34 30.40 -31.79
C ASP A 482 29.58 31.72 -32.03
N GLY A 483 28.30 31.62 -32.44
CA GLY A 483 27.45 32.79 -32.65
C GLY A 483 27.10 33.51 -31.35
N PHE A 484 26.82 32.75 -30.28
CA PHE A 484 26.53 33.31 -28.96
C PHE A 484 27.73 34.04 -28.35
N GLN A 485 28.95 33.53 -28.54
CA GLN A 485 30.17 34.18 -28.08
C GLN A 485 30.33 35.56 -28.72
N ASP A 486 30.16 35.66 -30.05
CA ASP A 486 30.23 36.94 -30.75
C ASP A 486 29.19 37.95 -30.22
N ASP A 487 27.95 37.51 -30.02
CA ASP A 487 26.86 38.34 -29.48
C ASP A 487 27.14 38.78 -28.03
N LEU A 488 27.67 37.88 -27.20
CA LEU A 488 28.04 38.17 -25.81
C LEU A 488 29.17 39.21 -25.74
N LEU A 489 30.22 39.03 -26.54
CA LEU A 489 31.35 39.97 -26.58
C LEU A 489 30.87 41.36 -27.03
N ALA A 490 30.03 41.45 -28.05
CA ALA A 490 29.45 42.72 -28.51
C ALA A 490 28.56 43.39 -27.44
N ALA A 491 27.80 42.59 -26.68
CA ALA A 491 26.99 43.08 -25.57
C ALA A 491 27.85 43.63 -24.42
N ILE A 492 28.97 42.97 -24.09
CA ILE A 492 29.92 43.44 -23.08
C ILE A 492 30.51 44.80 -23.49
N GLU A 493 30.94 44.96 -24.75
CA GLU A 493 31.48 46.24 -25.23
C GLU A 493 30.45 47.39 -25.19
N SER A 494 29.17 47.06 -25.30
CA SER A 494 28.05 48.01 -25.25
C SER A 494 27.46 48.21 -23.86
N LEU A 495 28.03 47.57 -22.82
CA LEU A 495 27.49 47.55 -21.47
C LEU A 495 27.52 48.92 -20.80
N ASN A 496 28.52 49.74 -21.11
CA ASN A 496 28.67 51.07 -20.55
C ASN A 496 27.88 52.11 -21.38
N PRO A 497 26.83 52.76 -20.83
CA PRO A 497 26.01 53.72 -21.57
C PRO A 497 26.62 55.13 -21.66
N TYR A 498 27.63 55.46 -20.83
CA TYR A 498 28.15 56.83 -20.76
C TYR A 498 28.95 57.29 -21.99
N PRO A 499 29.74 56.45 -22.67
CA PRO A 499 30.39 56.82 -23.93
C PRO A 499 29.41 57.29 -25.00
N GLU A 500 28.28 56.60 -25.17
CA GLU A 500 27.24 57.01 -26.12
C GLU A 500 26.55 58.32 -25.69
N LYS A 501 26.23 58.45 -24.40
CA LYS A 501 25.67 59.69 -23.84
C LYS A 501 26.61 60.89 -24.05
N LEU A 502 27.91 60.70 -23.85
CA LEU A 502 28.93 61.72 -24.07
C LEU A 502 29.00 62.14 -25.54
N ASN A 503 28.96 61.17 -26.46
CA ASN A 503 28.94 61.43 -27.90
C ASN A 503 27.69 62.22 -28.31
N ALA A 504 26.51 61.87 -27.78
CA ALA A 504 25.26 62.58 -28.03
C ALA A 504 25.32 64.04 -27.51
N LEU A 505 25.75 64.24 -26.26
CA LEU A 505 25.90 65.57 -25.67
C LEU A 505 26.90 66.45 -26.44
N SER A 506 28.03 65.86 -26.85
CA SER A 506 29.05 66.56 -27.64
C SER A 506 28.52 66.99 -29.01
N TYR A 507 27.71 66.13 -29.64
CA TYR A 507 27.06 66.41 -30.92
C TYR A 507 26.00 67.51 -30.80
N GLU A 508 25.12 67.43 -29.81
CA GLU A 508 24.05 68.42 -29.56
C GLU A 508 24.62 69.82 -29.31
N ASN A 509 25.73 69.90 -28.57
CA ASN A 509 26.41 71.15 -28.25
C ASN A 509 27.40 71.60 -29.33
N LYS A 510 27.54 70.86 -30.44
CA LYS A 510 28.49 71.13 -31.54
C LYS A 510 29.93 71.36 -31.05
N GLY A 511 30.32 70.69 -29.97
CA GLY A 511 31.63 70.87 -29.32
C GLY A 511 31.85 72.22 -28.64
N ALA A 512 30.81 73.04 -28.42
CA ALA A 512 30.93 74.33 -27.75
C ALA A 512 31.11 74.23 -26.23
N VAL A 513 30.73 73.08 -25.64
CA VAL A 513 30.84 72.78 -24.21
C VAL A 513 31.71 71.53 -24.05
N GLN A 514 32.67 71.61 -23.14
CA GLN A 514 33.55 70.50 -22.81
C GLN A 514 33.02 69.79 -21.56
N PHE A 515 32.61 68.54 -21.71
CA PHE A 515 32.01 67.74 -20.62
C PHE A 515 33.03 66.89 -19.86
N VAL A 516 34.18 66.62 -20.47
CA VAL A 516 35.26 65.81 -19.91
C VAL A 516 36.60 66.55 -19.93
N ALA A 517 37.46 66.26 -18.96
CA ALA A 517 38.79 66.83 -18.84
C ALA A 517 39.67 66.48 -20.06
N ASP A 518 40.68 67.32 -20.31
CA ASP A 518 41.64 67.19 -21.41
C ASP A 518 42.86 66.32 -21.06
N PHE A 519 42.81 65.59 -19.95
CA PHE A 519 43.82 64.62 -19.50
C PHE A 519 43.19 63.25 -19.23
N PRO A 520 43.98 62.16 -19.33
CA PRO A 520 43.47 60.81 -19.17
C PRO A 520 43.18 60.46 -17.70
N CYS A 521 42.24 59.54 -17.48
CA CYS A 521 41.97 58.92 -16.18
C CYS A 521 43.20 58.19 -15.63
N GLU A 522 43.47 58.33 -14.33
CA GLU A 522 44.61 57.69 -13.66
C GLU A 522 44.55 56.16 -13.67
N GLN A 523 43.34 55.58 -13.65
CA GLN A 523 43.17 54.12 -13.61
C GLN A 523 43.11 53.50 -15.02
N CYS A 524 42.24 54.00 -15.91
CA CYS A 524 42.03 53.37 -17.22
C CYS A 524 42.75 54.06 -18.39
N GLY A 525 43.37 55.23 -18.18
CA GLY A 525 44.09 55.97 -19.22
C GLY A 525 43.21 56.60 -20.31
N LYS A 526 41.87 56.43 -20.27
CA LYS A 526 40.93 56.99 -21.25
C LYS A 526 40.55 58.44 -20.88
N PHE A 527 40.31 59.28 -21.89
CA PHE A 527 39.87 60.67 -21.72
C PHE A 527 38.36 60.72 -21.45
N GLY A 528 37.98 60.57 -20.18
CA GLY A 528 36.56 60.49 -19.79
C GLY A 528 36.24 61.03 -18.41
N ILE A 529 37.12 61.81 -17.79
CA ILE A 529 36.91 62.36 -16.46
C ILE A 529 35.88 63.48 -16.56
N SER A 530 34.73 63.35 -15.90
CA SER A 530 33.69 64.38 -15.95
C SER A 530 34.14 65.68 -15.28
N ILE A 531 33.88 66.80 -15.95
CA ILE A 531 34.06 68.16 -15.39
C ILE A 531 32.73 68.92 -15.32
N ASP A 532 31.62 68.26 -15.67
CA ASP A 532 30.28 68.83 -15.73
C ASP A 532 29.26 67.93 -15.01
N GLU A 533 28.67 68.44 -13.92
CA GLU A 533 27.69 67.72 -13.10
C GLU A 533 26.41 67.31 -13.86
N THR A 534 26.13 67.91 -15.02
CA THR A 534 24.96 67.54 -15.84
C THR A 534 25.16 66.25 -16.61
N PHE A 535 26.41 65.81 -16.81
CA PHE A 535 26.75 64.57 -17.50
C PHE A 535 27.00 63.41 -16.52
N LEU A 536 27.93 63.61 -15.59
CA LEU A 536 28.33 62.64 -14.57
C LEU A 536 29.00 63.41 -13.41
N THR A 537 29.01 62.84 -12.21
CA THR A 537 29.69 63.44 -11.04
C THR A 537 31.09 63.94 -11.41
N ILE A 538 31.39 65.20 -11.08
CA ILE A 538 32.69 65.82 -11.37
C ILE A 538 33.80 64.98 -10.72
N GLY A 539 34.87 64.69 -11.48
CA GLY A 539 35.98 63.84 -11.05
C GLY A 539 35.83 62.38 -11.44
N ARG A 540 34.62 61.91 -11.71
CA ARG A 540 34.36 60.52 -12.05
C ARG A 540 34.67 60.22 -13.52
N CYS A 541 35.36 59.13 -13.78
CA CYS A 541 35.62 58.63 -15.12
C CYS A 541 34.40 57.92 -15.71
N CYS A 542 33.92 58.34 -16.88
CA CYS A 542 32.79 57.72 -17.57
C CYS A 542 33.07 56.31 -18.15
N TYR A 543 34.33 55.87 -18.19
CA TYR A 543 34.71 54.55 -18.72
C TYR A 543 34.86 53.49 -17.63
N CYS A 544 35.55 53.81 -16.52
CA CYS A 544 35.86 52.84 -15.46
C CYS A 544 35.27 53.21 -14.09
N GLY A 545 34.66 54.38 -13.94
CA GLY A 545 34.09 54.81 -12.65
C GLY A 545 35.07 55.34 -11.62
N TYR A 546 36.39 55.33 -11.89
CA TYR A 546 37.39 55.88 -10.97
C TYR A 546 37.15 57.37 -10.67
N GLU A 547 37.26 57.73 -9.39
CA GLU A 547 37.18 59.11 -8.92
C GLU A 547 38.58 59.74 -8.97
N ASN A 548 38.79 60.63 -9.93
CA ASN A 548 40.05 61.35 -10.10
C ASN A 548 40.04 62.63 -9.24
N GLU A 549 41.16 62.94 -8.60
CA GLU A 549 41.28 64.14 -7.78
C GLU A 549 41.47 65.39 -8.66
N LEU A 550 40.46 66.27 -8.65
CA LEU A 550 40.44 67.51 -9.43
C LEU A 550 40.56 68.74 -8.56
N ALA A 551 41.29 69.75 -9.05
CA ALA A 551 41.34 71.06 -8.43
C ALA A 551 41.23 72.19 -9.47
N LYS A 552 40.65 73.32 -9.05
CA LYS A 552 40.46 74.51 -9.90
C LYS A 552 41.72 75.35 -9.89
N CYS A 553 42.23 75.70 -11.07
CA CYS A 553 43.26 76.72 -11.21
C CYS A 553 42.74 78.07 -10.69
N GLU A 554 43.46 78.67 -9.73
CA GLU A 554 43.08 79.93 -9.09
C GLU A 554 42.98 81.11 -10.07
N ARG A 555 43.62 80.99 -11.25
CA ARG A 555 43.69 82.04 -12.26
C ARG A 555 42.70 81.88 -13.41
N CYS A 556 42.66 80.73 -14.09
CA CYS A 556 41.77 80.53 -15.24
C CYS A 556 40.45 79.82 -14.87
N GLY A 557 40.32 79.26 -13.66
CA GLY A 557 39.14 78.53 -13.21
C GLY A 557 38.98 77.14 -13.83
N GLU A 558 39.93 76.72 -14.66
CA GLU A 558 39.97 75.40 -15.32
C GLU A 558 40.19 74.29 -14.30
N MET A 559 39.48 73.17 -14.48
CA MET A 559 39.64 71.97 -13.68
C MET A 559 40.83 71.18 -14.20
N VAL A 560 41.82 70.94 -13.34
CA VAL A 560 43.04 70.21 -13.67
C VAL A 560 43.29 69.13 -12.62
N ASN A 561 44.10 68.13 -12.97
CA ASN A 561 44.55 67.11 -12.02
C ASN A 561 45.29 67.80 -10.84
N VAL A 562 45.03 67.37 -9.61
CA VAL A 562 45.70 67.88 -8.39
C VAL A 562 47.23 67.81 -8.49
N ASP A 563 47.77 66.77 -9.10
CA ASP A 563 49.21 66.52 -9.16
C ASP A 563 49.96 67.45 -10.12
N ILE A 564 49.26 68.13 -11.03
CA ILE A 564 49.85 69.07 -12.00
C ILE A 564 49.69 70.55 -11.60
N LEU A 565 49.11 70.83 -10.42
CA LEU A 565 49.01 72.18 -9.88
C LEU A 565 50.29 72.61 -9.17
N GLU A 566 50.96 73.62 -9.74
CA GLU A 566 52.07 74.29 -9.06
C GLU A 566 51.55 75.60 -8.44
N HIS A 567 51.64 75.70 -7.11
CA HIS A 567 51.21 76.89 -6.36
C HIS A 567 49.76 77.36 -6.66
N GLY A 568 48.84 76.42 -6.91
CA GLY A 568 47.42 76.73 -7.22
C GLY A 568 47.15 77.12 -8.68
N LEU A 569 48.14 77.00 -9.56
CA LEU A 569 48.04 77.37 -10.98
C LEU A 569 48.21 76.16 -11.90
N CYS A 570 47.38 76.06 -12.94
CA CYS A 570 47.57 75.04 -13.98
C CYS A 570 48.88 75.29 -14.76
N PRO A 571 49.45 74.27 -15.44
CA PRO A 571 50.72 74.37 -16.15
C PRO A 571 50.78 75.56 -17.13
N SER A 572 49.69 75.82 -17.86
CA SER A 572 49.57 76.97 -18.77
C SER A 572 49.60 78.32 -18.03
N CYS A 573 48.98 78.41 -16.85
CA CYS A 573 48.95 79.63 -16.04
C CYS A 573 50.26 79.85 -15.28
N ALA A 574 50.90 78.79 -14.78
CA ALA A 574 52.21 78.81 -14.15
C ALA A 574 53.29 79.25 -15.16
N ALA A 575 53.34 78.62 -16.34
CA ALA A 575 54.26 78.99 -17.41
C ALA A 575 54.06 80.42 -17.93
N TYR A 576 52.83 80.95 -17.90
CA TYR A 576 52.58 82.35 -18.23
C TYR A 576 53.14 83.30 -17.17
N ILE A 577 53.07 82.94 -15.88
CA ILE A 577 53.60 83.77 -14.79
C ILE A 577 55.13 83.73 -14.76
N ASP A 578 55.74 82.57 -15.02
CA ASP A 578 57.20 82.42 -15.08
C ASP A 578 57.86 83.12 -16.29
N ASN A 579 57.07 83.43 -17.33
CA ASN A 579 57.53 84.17 -18.51
C ASN A 579 57.28 85.70 -18.42
N GLN A 580 56.80 86.20 -17.28
CA GLN A 580 56.78 87.64 -16.95
C GLN A 580 57.98 88.03 -16.09
#